data_AF-A0A6H1RBV8-F1
#
_entry.id   AF-A0A6H1RBV8-F1
#
_cell.length_a   1.000
_cell.length_b   1.000
_cell.length_c   1.000
_cell.angle_alpha   90.00
_cell.angle_beta   90.00
_cell.angle_gamma   90.00
#
_symmetry.space_group_name_H-M   'P 1'
#
loop_
_entity.id
_entity.type
_entity.pdbx_description
1 polymer ?
#
loop_
_entity_poly.entity_id
_entity_poly.type
_entity_poly.pdbx_seq_one_letter_code
_entity_poly.pdbx_strand_id
1 'polypeptide(L)'
;MLQNSVTSAATNPNATSRGHANGDHSPRVLLDRIYRYGRCVETRDPDAWYFRGDSCGKDFELLQRSDARSLCADCSVRTECLRVALLQEADAGSCWGVWGGTSARDRAQALNRARRQGVDPADIVDDLMAWLIWITDWSAAPRRRQRRHRPPDTSGDRAESTRQRPAA
;
A
#
# COMPACT_ATOMS: atom_id res chain seq x y z
N MET A 1 12.51 32.21 40.15
CA MET A 1 11.05 32.23 40.02
C MET A 1 10.70 32.99 38.75
N LEU A 2 10.44 32.28 37.65
CA LEU A 2 9.96 32.88 36.39
C LEU A 2 8.65 32.16 36.06
N GLN A 3 7.55 32.90 36.13
CA GLN A 3 6.20 32.44 35.81
C GLN A 3 6.01 32.60 34.29
N ASN A 4 5.81 31.50 33.58
CA ASN A 4 5.42 31.53 32.17
C ASN A 4 3.91 31.32 32.05
N SER A 5 3.24 32.36 31.56
CA SER A 5 1.82 32.40 31.27
C SER A 5 1.49 31.60 30.00
N VAL A 6 0.59 30.64 30.17
CA VAL A 6 -0.47 30.16 29.27
C VAL A 6 -0.43 30.54 27.77
N THR A 7 -0.49 29.51 26.92
CA THR A 7 -1.40 29.51 25.75
C THR A 7 -2.12 28.17 25.70
N SER A 8 -3.33 28.15 26.27
CA SER A 8 -4.26 27.04 26.12
C SER A 8 -4.64 26.89 24.65
N ALA A 9 -4.32 25.73 24.07
CA ALA A 9 -4.80 25.34 22.76
C ALA A 9 -6.33 25.33 22.77
N ALA A 10 -6.93 26.23 22.00
CA ALA A 10 -8.36 26.30 21.77
C ALA A 10 -8.83 24.95 21.20
N THR A 11 -9.54 24.18 22.02
CA THR A 11 -10.27 22.99 21.58
C THR A 11 -11.41 23.48 20.70
N ASN A 12 -11.35 23.20 19.41
CA ASN A 12 -12.37 23.61 18.45
C ASN A 12 -13.69 22.87 18.74
N PRO A 13 -14.78 23.54 19.14
CA PRO A 13 -16.04 22.89 19.53
C PRO A 13 -16.89 22.45 18.33
N ASN A 14 -16.41 22.59 17.09
CA ASN A 14 -17.20 22.32 15.88
C ASN A 14 -17.05 20.88 15.33
N ALA A 15 -16.74 19.91 16.19
CA ALA A 15 -16.70 18.48 15.82
C ALA A 15 -18.08 17.79 15.92
N THR A 16 -19.17 18.54 15.75
CA THR A 16 -20.51 17.99 15.77
C THR A 16 -20.94 17.58 14.36
N SER A 17 -21.16 16.27 14.21
CA SER A 17 -21.97 15.60 13.18
C SER A 17 -21.49 15.63 11.72
N ARG A 18 -20.32 15.03 11.44
CA ARG A 18 -20.04 14.51 10.08
C ARG A 18 -20.65 13.11 9.95
N GLY A 19 -21.83 13.06 9.35
CA GLY A 19 -22.63 11.84 9.22
C GLY A 19 -21.99 10.79 8.30
N HIS A 20 -21.45 9.73 8.91
CA HIS A 20 -21.20 8.44 8.25
C HIS A 20 -21.88 7.30 9.02
N ALA A 21 -23.07 7.56 9.59
CA ALA A 21 -23.85 6.59 10.34
C ALA A 21 -24.80 5.81 9.41
N ASN A 22 -24.23 4.98 8.53
CA ASN A 22 -24.90 3.74 8.13
C ASN A 22 -24.20 2.63 8.91
N GLY A 23 -24.96 1.87 9.71
CA GLY A 23 -24.44 0.94 10.73
C GLY A 23 -23.40 -0.07 10.24
N ASP A 24 -23.37 -0.37 8.94
CA ASP A 24 -22.44 -1.32 8.33
C ASP A 24 -21.03 -0.76 8.05
N HIS A 25 -20.83 0.56 8.12
CA HIS A 25 -19.56 1.22 7.77
C HIS A 25 -18.88 1.92 8.95
N SER A 26 -19.39 1.75 10.18
CA SER A 26 -18.73 2.29 11.37
C SER A 26 -17.31 1.71 11.51
N PRO A 27 -16.28 2.52 11.83
CA PRO A 27 -14.92 2.03 12.03
C PRO A 27 -14.83 0.86 13.01
N ARG A 28 -15.66 0.85 14.08
CA ARG A 28 -15.68 -0.25 15.05
C ARG A 28 -16.14 -1.57 14.44
N VAL A 29 -17.19 -1.55 13.62
CA VAL A 29 -17.75 -2.75 12.96
C VAL A 29 -16.76 -3.29 11.92
N LEU A 30 -16.16 -2.39 11.14
CA LEU A 30 -15.15 -2.76 10.16
C LEU A 30 -13.90 -3.35 10.83
N LEU A 31 -13.45 -2.77 11.95
CA LEU A 31 -12.33 -3.30 12.74
C LEU A 31 -12.62 -4.71 13.27
N ASP A 32 -13.81 -4.98 13.82
CA ASP A 32 -14.17 -6.34 14.26
C ASP A 32 -14.06 -7.36 13.10
N ARG A 33 -14.57 -6.98 11.93
CA ARG A 33 -14.48 -7.81 10.72
C ARG A 33 -13.02 -8.04 10.28
N ILE A 34 -12.19 -6.99 10.32
CA ILE A 34 -10.76 -7.08 9.97
C ILE A 34 -10.03 -8.01 10.95
N TYR A 35 -10.25 -7.87 12.25
CA TYR A 35 -9.62 -8.73 13.24
C TYR A 35 -10.09 -10.18 13.17
N ARG A 36 -11.32 -10.43 12.70
CA ARG A 36 -11.86 -11.79 12.56
C ARG A 36 -11.45 -12.49 11.27
N TYR A 37 -11.35 -11.77 10.15
CA TYR A 37 -11.15 -12.38 8.81
C TYR A 37 -9.89 -11.90 8.09
N GLY A 38 -9.11 -11.01 8.71
CA GLY A 38 -7.87 -10.50 8.14
C GLY A 38 -6.79 -11.57 8.11
N ARG A 39 -6.23 -11.83 6.93
CA ARG A 39 -5.09 -12.75 6.75
C ARG A 39 -3.87 -12.37 7.59
N CYS A 40 -3.71 -11.07 7.87
CA CYS A 40 -2.64 -10.55 8.73
C CYS A 40 -2.76 -10.99 10.19
N VAL A 41 -3.94 -11.42 10.66
CA VAL A 41 -4.13 -11.86 12.06
C VAL A 41 -3.53 -13.25 12.28
N GLU A 42 -3.51 -14.09 11.25
CA GLU A 42 -3.02 -15.47 11.31
C GLU A 42 -1.54 -15.61 10.93
N THR A 43 -0.86 -14.51 10.57
CA THR A 43 0.54 -14.55 10.12
C THR A 43 1.49 -14.93 11.25
N ARG A 44 2.41 -15.85 10.97
CA ARG A 44 3.52 -16.22 11.88
C ARG A 44 4.62 -15.15 11.97
N ASP A 45 4.65 -14.23 11.00
CA ASP A 45 5.61 -13.13 10.96
C ASP A 45 4.86 -11.79 10.85
N PRO A 46 4.58 -11.14 11.99
CA PRO A 46 3.99 -9.81 12.03
C PRO A 46 4.93 -8.72 11.50
N ASP A 47 6.26 -8.91 11.62
CA ASP A 47 7.27 -7.94 11.21
C ASP A 47 7.27 -7.73 9.69
N ALA A 48 6.88 -8.75 8.91
CA ALA A 48 6.69 -8.64 7.46
C ALA A 48 5.68 -7.55 7.04
N TRP A 49 4.78 -7.13 7.94
CA TRP A 49 3.76 -6.11 7.68
C TRP A 49 4.21 -4.70 8.10
N TYR A 50 5.35 -4.59 8.79
CA TYR A 50 5.97 -3.36 9.23
C TYR A 50 7.24 -3.10 8.41
N PHE A 51 7.14 -2.31 7.34
CA PHE A 51 8.32 -1.85 6.62
C PHE A 51 9.18 -0.97 7.56
N ARG A 52 10.29 -1.51 8.09
CA ARG A 52 11.24 -0.76 8.92
C ARG A 52 11.89 0.37 8.11
N GLY A 53 11.91 1.55 8.71
CA GLY A 53 12.15 2.84 8.06
C GLY A 53 13.63 3.22 8.01
N ASP A 54 14.36 2.64 7.07
CA ASP A 54 15.76 3.00 6.82
C ASP A 54 16.05 3.17 5.31
N SER A 55 15.16 2.65 4.47
CA SER A 55 15.35 2.66 3.02
C SER A 55 14.60 3.83 2.37
N CYS A 56 15.26 4.49 1.42
CA CYS A 56 14.75 5.69 0.75
C CYS A 56 14.81 5.54 -0.78
N GLY A 57 14.02 6.34 -1.49
CA GLY A 57 14.01 6.39 -2.95
C GLY A 57 12.87 5.63 -3.62
N LYS A 58 12.76 5.83 -4.94
CA LYS A 58 11.63 5.33 -5.76
C LYS A 58 11.57 3.81 -5.84
N ASP A 59 12.72 3.14 -5.89
CA ASP A 59 12.76 1.68 -6.00
C ASP A 59 12.24 1.01 -4.72
N PHE A 60 12.57 1.57 -3.57
CA PHE A 60 12.03 1.11 -2.28
C PHE A 60 10.52 1.38 -2.16
N GLU A 61 10.03 2.51 -2.67
CA GLU A 61 8.59 2.79 -2.72
C GLU A 61 7.82 1.77 -3.59
N LEU A 62 8.40 1.41 -4.74
CA LEU A 62 7.81 0.39 -5.62
C LEU A 62 7.81 -0.99 -4.95
N LEU A 63 8.89 -1.33 -4.23
CA LEU A 63 8.99 -2.56 -3.47
C LEU A 63 7.93 -2.63 -2.36
N GLN A 64 7.82 -1.60 -1.52
CA GLN A 64 6.79 -1.54 -0.47
C GLN A 64 5.37 -1.68 -1.02
N ARG A 65 5.09 -1.03 -2.16
CA ARG A 65 3.77 -1.14 -2.81
C ARG A 65 3.51 -2.56 -3.32
N SER A 66 4.53 -3.18 -3.92
CA SER A 66 4.46 -4.58 -4.38
C SER A 66 4.25 -5.56 -3.23
N ASP A 67 4.96 -5.36 -2.13
CA ASP A 67 4.88 -6.21 -0.94
C ASP A 67 3.53 -6.06 -0.24
N ALA A 68 3.08 -4.81 -0.02
CA ALA A 68 1.77 -4.51 0.55
C ALA A 68 0.65 -5.22 -0.22
N ARG A 69 0.70 -5.13 -1.55
CA ARG A 69 -0.25 -5.82 -2.43
C ARG A 69 -0.17 -7.33 -2.28
N SER A 70 1.03 -7.90 -2.30
CA SER A 70 1.23 -9.36 -2.24
C SER A 70 0.74 -9.93 -0.91
N LEU A 71 1.02 -9.26 0.20
CA LEU A 71 0.54 -9.63 1.54
C LEU A 71 -0.99 -9.66 1.62
N CYS A 72 -1.65 -8.72 0.94
CA CYS A 72 -3.10 -8.61 0.99
C CYS A 72 -3.85 -9.33 -0.13
N ALA A 73 -3.18 -9.87 -1.17
CA ALA A 73 -3.79 -10.26 -2.44
C ALA A 73 -5.10 -11.08 -2.29
N ASP A 74 -5.08 -12.07 -1.40
CA ASP A 74 -6.18 -13.01 -1.14
C ASP A 74 -6.87 -12.75 0.22
N CYS A 75 -6.81 -11.52 0.73
CA CYS A 75 -7.48 -11.13 1.97
C CYS A 75 -8.91 -10.63 1.67
N SER A 76 -9.92 -11.29 2.24
CA SER A 76 -11.34 -11.04 1.98
C SER A 76 -11.86 -9.70 2.49
N VAL A 77 -11.10 -9.03 3.36
CA VAL A 77 -11.47 -7.76 4.02
C VAL A 77 -10.61 -6.58 3.55
N ARG A 78 -10.01 -6.69 2.34
CA ARG A 78 -9.11 -5.66 1.80
C ARG A 78 -9.74 -4.26 1.76
N THR A 79 -10.97 -4.18 1.27
CA THR A 79 -11.69 -2.91 1.09
C THR A 79 -12.02 -2.29 2.45
N GLU A 80 -12.58 -3.08 3.36
CA GLU A 80 -12.90 -2.65 4.72
C GLU A 80 -11.65 -2.20 5.48
N CYS A 81 -10.54 -2.93 5.33
CA CYS A 81 -9.25 -2.60 5.91
C CYS A 81 -8.72 -1.27 5.41
N LEU A 82 -8.76 -1.03 4.09
CA LEU A 82 -8.33 0.25 3.52
C LEU A 82 -9.23 1.41 3.98
N ARG A 83 -10.55 1.21 4.02
CA ARG A 83 -11.52 2.21 4.46
C ARG A 83 -11.22 2.69 5.88
N VAL A 84 -11.01 1.74 6.79
CA VAL A 84 -10.67 2.07 8.20
C VAL A 84 -9.38 2.85 8.27
N ALA A 85 -8.34 2.44 7.54
CA ALA A 85 -7.06 3.15 7.55
C ALA A 85 -7.20 4.61 7.08
N LEU A 86 -7.95 4.84 6.01
CA LEU A 86 -8.19 6.20 5.49
C LEU A 86 -9.01 7.06 6.44
N LEU A 87 -10.07 6.51 7.05
CA LEU A 87 -10.86 7.23 8.06
C LEU A 87 -10.00 7.59 9.28
N GLN A 88 -9.25 6.63 9.79
CA GLN A 88 -8.35 6.83 10.92
C GLN A 88 -7.27 7.89 10.61
N GLU A 89 -6.70 7.87 9.40
CA GLU A 89 -5.69 8.84 8.99
C GLU A 89 -6.26 10.24 8.66
N ALA A 90 -7.52 10.29 8.21
CA ALA A 90 -8.23 11.55 8.03
C ALA A 90 -8.50 12.23 9.37
N ASP A 91 -8.94 11.47 10.37
CA ASP A 91 -9.38 11.97 11.69
C ASP A 91 -8.23 12.14 12.70
N ALA A 92 -7.43 11.10 12.91
CA ALA A 92 -6.49 10.99 14.03
C ALA A 92 -5.01 11.13 13.62
N GLY A 93 -4.70 11.17 12.32
CA GLY A 93 -3.34 11.45 11.81
C GLY A 93 -2.73 10.32 11.00
N SER A 94 -1.70 9.63 11.50
CA SER A 94 -0.96 8.61 10.72
C SER A 94 -1.29 7.20 11.18
N CYS A 95 -1.53 6.30 10.23
CA CYS A 95 -1.65 4.87 10.45
C CYS A 95 -0.46 4.18 9.78
N TRP A 96 0.33 3.46 10.57
CA TRP A 96 1.56 2.83 10.09
C TRP A 96 1.30 1.48 9.43
N GLY A 97 2.23 1.05 8.57
CA GLY A 97 2.23 -0.28 7.97
C GLY A 97 1.28 -0.47 6.79
N VAL A 98 1.05 -1.74 6.46
CA VAL A 98 0.20 -2.19 5.34
C VAL A 98 -1.27 -2.27 5.74
N TRP A 99 -2.13 -1.64 4.94
CA TRP A 99 -3.59 -1.71 5.11
C TRP A 99 -4.27 -1.89 3.75
N GLY A 100 -5.09 -2.93 3.62
CA GLY A 100 -5.88 -3.18 2.41
C GLY A 100 -5.08 -3.32 1.10
N GLY A 101 -3.79 -3.65 1.18
CA GLY A 101 -2.89 -3.73 0.04
C GLY A 101 -2.13 -2.42 -0.28
N THR A 102 -2.19 -1.44 0.61
CA THR A 102 -1.53 -0.13 0.45
C THR A 102 -0.48 0.11 1.53
N SER A 103 0.58 0.84 1.19
CA SER A 103 1.55 1.31 2.19
C SER A 103 1.02 2.58 2.89
N ALA A 104 1.53 2.87 4.09
CA ALA A 104 1.25 4.13 4.80
C ALA A 104 1.59 5.36 3.94
N ARG A 105 2.64 5.26 3.12
CA ARG A 105 3.04 6.35 2.24
C ARG A 105 2.04 6.59 1.10
N ASP A 106 1.48 5.54 0.51
CA ASP A 106 0.46 5.66 -0.54
C ASP A 106 -0.77 6.40 -0.01
N ARG A 107 -1.25 6.00 1.18
CA ARG A 107 -2.39 6.63 1.85
C ARG A 107 -2.11 8.09 2.21
N ALA A 108 -0.96 8.36 2.83
CA ALA A 108 -0.54 9.73 3.15
C ALA A 108 -0.46 10.62 1.90
N GLN A 109 0.02 10.11 0.77
CA GLN A 109 0.03 10.87 -0.49
C GLN A 109 -1.38 11.18 -1.00
N ALA A 110 -2.31 10.21 -0.93
CA ALA A 110 -3.69 10.41 -1.33
C ALA A 110 -4.38 11.49 -0.47
N LEU A 111 -4.27 11.36 0.86
CA LEU A 111 -4.85 12.30 1.82
C LEU A 111 -4.27 13.71 1.69
N ASN A 112 -2.94 13.82 1.52
CA ASN A 112 -2.29 15.11 1.34
C ASN A 112 -2.68 15.77 0.01
N ARG A 113 -2.95 14.99 -1.04
CA ARG A 113 -3.46 15.52 -2.31
C ARG A 113 -4.86 16.11 -2.14
N ALA A 114 -5.76 15.41 -1.45
CA ALA A 114 -7.11 15.90 -1.12
C ALA A 114 -7.05 17.21 -0.31
N ARG A 115 -6.24 17.23 0.76
CA ARG A 115 -6.04 18.43 1.60
C ARG A 115 -5.51 19.62 0.79
N ARG A 116 -4.57 19.40 -0.15
CA ARG A 116 -4.06 20.46 -1.05
C ARG A 116 -5.10 21.00 -2.03
N GLN A 117 -6.14 20.22 -2.31
CA GLN A 117 -7.27 20.63 -3.14
C GLN A 117 -8.38 21.31 -2.33
N GLY A 118 -8.20 21.49 -1.02
CA GLY A 118 -9.21 22.06 -0.12
C GLY A 118 -10.37 21.12 0.17
N VAL A 119 -10.21 19.81 -0.12
CA VAL A 119 -11.22 18.79 0.16
C VAL A 119 -10.87 18.09 1.47
N ASP A 120 -11.84 17.96 2.37
CA ASP A 120 -11.69 17.13 3.56
C ASP A 120 -11.63 15.65 3.13
N PRO A 121 -10.53 14.94 3.40
CA PRO A 121 -10.42 13.54 3.00
C PRO A 121 -11.51 12.63 3.57
N ALA A 122 -12.08 13.00 4.73
CA ALA A 122 -13.18 12.24 5.33
C ALA A 122 -14.44 12.24 4.45
N ASP A 123 -14.64 13.28 3.63
CA ASP A 123 -15.81 13.44 2.76
C ASP A 123 -15.66 12.68 1.42
N ILE A 124 -14.45 12.24 1.08
CA ILE A 124 -14.13 11.58 -0.20
C ILE A 124 -13.40 10.24 -0.03
N VAL A 125 -13.60 9.57 1.11
CA VAL A 125 -12.91 8.30 1.41
C VAL A 125 -13.15 7.25 0.32
N ASP A 126 -14.36 7.17 -0.23
CA ASP A 126 -14.68 6.20 -1.29
C ASP A 126 -13.92 6.46 -2.59
N ASP A 127 -13.79 7.73 -2.99
CA ASP A 127 -13.01 8.11 -4.16
C ASP A 127 -11.51 7.85 -3.95
N LEU A 128 -11.01 8.13 -2.74
CA LEU A 128 -9.62 7.84 -2.36
C LEU A 128 -9.34 6.34 -2.37
N MET A 129 -10.27 5.51 -1.87
CA MET A 129 -10.16 4.06 -1.95
C MET A 129 -10.13 3.58 -3.40
N ALA A 130 -11.08 4.03 -4.23
CA ALA A 130 -11.15 3.63 -5.64
C ALA A 130 -9.84 3.97 -6.38
N TRP A 131 -9.30 5.16 -6.13
CA TRP A 131 -8.02 5.59 -6.67
C TRP A 131 -6.85 4.73 -6.17
N LEU A 132 -6.77 4.49 -4.86
CA LEU A 132 -5.70 3.68 -4.26
C LEU A 132 -5.73 2.24 -4.76
N ILE A 133 -6.91 1.63 -4.87
CA ILE A 133 -7.09 0.30 -5.44
C ILE A 133 -6.61 0.29 -6.89
N TRP A 134 -6.97 1.30 -7.68
CA TRP A 134 -6.54 1.38 -9.08
C TRP A 134 -5.03 1.52 -9.25
N ILE A 135 -4.34 2.36 -8.47
CA ILE A 135 -2.88 2.53 -8.61
C ILE A 135 -2.08 1.35 -8.05
N THR A 136 -2.63 0.62 -7.08
CA THR A 136 -1.96 -0.51 -6.43
C THR A 136 -2.26 -1.84 -7.13
N ASP A 137 -3.40 -1.96 -7.80
CA ASP A 137 -3.74 -3.15 -8.58
C ASP A 137 -3.20 -3.06 -10.02
N TRP A 138 -1.98 -3.56 -10.23
CA TRP A 138 -1.39 -3.67 -11.58
C TRP A 138 -2.25 -4.51 -12.55
N SER A 139 -3.23 -5.28 -12.07
CA SER A 139 -4.18 -5.97 -12.97
C SER A 139 -4.94 -4.98 -13.87
N ALA A 140 -5.07 -3.72 -13.43
CA ALA A 140 -5.64 -2.60 -14.17
C ALA A 140 -4.63 -1.82 -15.03
N ALA A 141 -3.32 -2.03 -14.85
CA ALA A 141 -2.31 -1.44 -15.72
C ALA A 141 -2.38 -2.13 -17.09
N PRO A 142 -2.39 -1.38 -18.22
CA PRO A 142 -2.31 -2.00 -19.53
C PRO A 142 -1.03 -2.84 -19.55
N ARG A 143 -1.18 -4.16 -19.75
CA ARG A 143 -0.06 -5.10 -19.85
C ARG A 143 0.96 -4.49 -20.80
N ARG A 144 2.01 -3.87 -20.26
CA ARG A 144 3.18 -3.48 -21.03
C ARG A 144 3.58 -4.77 -21.72
N ARG A 145 3.39 -4.85 -23.05
CA ARG A 145 3.79 -5.99 -23.86
C ARG A 145 5.17 -6.38 -23.34
N GLN A 146 5.25 -7.54 -22.69
CA GLN A 146 6.51 -8.11 -22.27
C GLN A 146 7.38 -8.03 -23.53
N ARG A 147 8.44 -7.21 -23.49
CA ARG A 147 9.50 -7.33 -24.48
C ARG A 147 9.91 -8.77 -24.35
N ARG A 148 9.54 -9.59 -25.34
CA ARG A 148 9.92 -10.99 -25.41
C ARG A 148 11.42 -11.00 -25.17
N HIS A 149 11.84 -11.55 -24.03
CA HIS A 149 13.22 -11.95 -23.86
C HIS A 149 13.50 -12.89 -25.02
N ARG A 150 14.31 -12.44 -25.98
CA ARG A 150 14.86 -13.33 -26.99
C ARG A 150 15.80 -14.26 -26.22
N PRO A 151 15.54 -15.58 -26.19
CA PRO A 151 16.48 -16.49 -25.56
C PRO A 151 17.82 -16.38 -26.29
N PRO A 152 18.96 -16.53 -25.58
CA PRO A 152 20.26 -16.60 -26.25
C PRO A 152 20.26 -17.80 -27.20
N ASP A 153 20.65 -17.56 -28.45
CA ASP A 153 20.80 -18.59 -29.48
C ASP A 153 21.87 -19.60 -29.04
N THR A 154 21.47 -20.70 -28.42
CA THR A 154 22.32 -21.87 -28.17
C THR A 154 22.27 -22.79 -29.37
N SER A 155 22.99 -22.42 -30.43
CA SER A 155 23.29 -23.32 -31.54
C SER A 155 24.75 -23.78 -31.39
N GLY A 156 24.97 -24.70 -30.46
CA GLY A 156 26.11 -25.59 -30.49
C GLY A 156 25.64 -26.94 -31.02
N ASP A 157 26.20 -27.37 -32.15
CA ASP A 157 26.39 -28.76 -32.62
C ASP A 157 26.89 -28.62 -34.08
N ARG A 158 27.98 -29.21 -34.54
CA ARG A 158 28.48 -30.56 -34.29
C ARG A 158 29.91 -30.71 -34.81
N ALA A 159 30.63 -31.64 -34.20
CA ALA A 159 31.97 -32.12 -34.50
C ALA A 159 32.27 -32.43 -35.99
N GLU A 160 33.52 -32.18 -36.39
CA GLU A 160 34.24 -33.06 -37.33
C GLU A 160 35.68 -33.19 -36.82
N SER A 161 35.99 -34.37 -36.30
CA SER A 161 37.31 -34.77 -35.83
C SER A 161 37.98 -35.62 -36.91
N THR A 162 39.31 -35.48 -37.02
CA THR A 162 40.24 -36.47 -37.61
C THR A 162 40.65 -36.25 -39.06
N ARG A 163 41.87 -35.72 -39.25
CA ARG A 163 43.02 -36.55 -39.70
C ARG A 163 44.35 -35.79 -39.58
N GLN A 164 45.22 -36.35 -38.74
CA GLN A 164 46.66 -36.10 -38.74
C GLN A 164 47.36 -37.00 -39.76
N ARG A 165 48.49 -36.51 -40.28
CA ARG A 165 49.84 -37.11 -40.45
C ARG A 165 50.49 -36.74 -41.81
N PRO A 166 51.83 -36.85 -41.99
CA PRO A 166 52.82 -35.87 -41.54
C PRO A 166 53.82 -35.52 -42.67
N ALA A 167 54.90 -34.80 -42.33
CA ALA A 167 56.02 -34.45 -43.19
C ALA A 167 56.76 -35.64 -43.81
N ALA A 168 57.21 -35.44 -45.05
CA ALA A 168 58.45 -35.95 -45.65
C ALA A 168 58.93 -34.91 -46.67
#